data_AF-A0A9D9E797-F1
#
_entry.id   AF-A0A9D9E797-F1
#
_cell.length_a   1.000
_cell.length_b   1.000
_cell.length_c   1.000
_cell.angle_alpha   90.00
_cell.angle_beta   90.00
_cell.angle_gamma   90.00
#
_symmetry.space_group_name_H-M   'P 1'
#
loop_
_entity.id
_entity.type
_entity.pdbx_description
1 polymer ?
#
loop_
_entity_poly.entity_id
_entity_poly.type
_entity_poly.pdbx_seq_one_letter_code
_entity_poly.pdbx_strand_id
1 'polypeptide(L)'
;TSIYIICMTAFAIYQVLLKNKTLNKKFKQIIALSITITSFSLLLIFVSGIIGENILNPQYTIPLAGMIIGNIMNGISVGIKTFRDSLKGQNIKIEALMFLGAHPRKILLPFVKQALSTAILPTINNMVGMGIVYLPGMLTGQILSGTLPMTAIMYQIAIMIIICAAIYLSCFSSLYVGYQTLFDNKQKIIQL
;
A
#
# COMPACT_ATOMS: atom_id res chain seq x y z
N THR A 1 16.82 -3.08 15.78
CA THR A 1 15.53 -3.34 15.11
C THR A 1 14.77 -2.05 14.81
N SER A 2 14.38 -1.25 15.81
CA SER A 2 13.54 -0.05 15.60
C SER A 2 14.14 0.99 14.65
N ILE A 3 15.44 1.30 14.75
CA ILE A 3 16.14 2.22 13.83
C ILE A 3 16.00 1.77 12.37
N TYR A 4 16.09 0.46 12.13
CA TYR A 4 16.00 -0.11 10.79
C TYR A 4 14.59 0.03 10.20
N ILE A 5 13.55 -0.21 11.03
CA ILE A 5 12.15 -0.01 10.63
C ILE A 5 11.88 1.47 10.31
N ILE A 6 12.40 2.40 11.12
CA ILE A 6 12.27 3.83 10.87
C ILE A 6 12.97 4.21 9.56
N CYS A 7 14.17 3.69 9.31
CA CYS A 7 14.89 3.92 8.07
C CYS A 7 14.12 3.36 6.85
N MET A 8 13.60 2.14 6.93
CA MET A 8 12.80 1.51 5.88
C MET A 8 11.52 2.29 5.58
N THR A 9 10.78 2.70 6.61
CA THR A 9 9.55 3.49 6.44
C THR A 9 9.85 4.86 5.86
N ALA A 10 10.89 5.55 6.34
CA ALA A 10 11.32 6.83 5.80
C ALA A 10 11.73 6.72 4.32
N PHE A 11 12.51 5.69 3.98
CA PHE A 11 12.91 5.41 2.60
C PHE A 11 11.71 5.13 1.68
N ALA A 12 10.77 4.30 2.15
CA ALA A 12 9.55 4.00 1.41
C ALA A 12 8.72 5.27 1.14
N ILE A 13 8.51 6.11 2.16
CA ILE A 13 7.80 7.38 2.01
C ILE A 13 8.54 8.28 1.02
N TYR A 14 9.85 8.46 1.19
CA TYR A 14 10.67 9.27 0.29
C TYR A 14 10.52 8.80 -1.17
N GLN A 15 10.59 7.50 -1.42
CA GLN A 15 10.48 6.93 -2.76
C GLN A 15 9.10 7.16 -3.39
N VAL A 16 8.01 6.97 -2.61
CA VAL A 16 6.65 7.24 -3.08
C VAL A 16 6.46 8.72 -3.42
N LEU A 17 6.94 9.61 -2.56
CA LEU A 17 6.81 11.06 -2.74
C LEU A 17 7.69 11.57 -3.90
N LEU A 18 8.88 11.01 -4.10
CA LEU A 18 9.78 11.36 -5.20
C LEU A 18 9.16 11.03 -6.57
N LYS A 19 8.46 9.90 -6.68
CA LYS A 19 7.76 9.50 -7.92
C LYS A 19 6.51 10.35 -8.19
N ASN A 20 5.98 11.04 -7.19
CA ASN A 20 4.71 11.77 -7.25
C ASN A 20 4.87 13.24 -6.81
N LYS A 21 5.81 13.97 -7.44
CA LYS A 21 6.16 15.35 -7.04
C LYS A 21 5.01 16.36 -7.13
N THR A 22 4.06 16.15 -8.04
CA THR A 22 3.00 17.11 -8.36
C THR A 22 1.93 17.20 -7.26
N LEU A 23 1.83 16.20 -6.38
CA LEU A 23 0.82 16.15 -5.32
C LEU A 23 0.93 17.29 -4.29
N ASN A 24 -0.25 17.73 -3.81
CA ASN A 24 -0.42 18.70 -2.72
C ASN A 24 0.28 18.24 -1.43
N LYS A 25 0.83 19.18 -0.66
CA LYS A 25 1.52 18.93 0.63
C LYS A 25 0.62 18.17 1.62
N LYS A 26 -0.68 18.49 1.70
CA LYS A 26 -1.64 17.75 2.56
C LYS A 26 -1.82 16.29 2.11
N PHE A 27 -1.89 16.05 0.80
CA PHE A 27 -1.97 14.70 0.24
C PHE A 27 -0.70 13.90 0.57
N LYS A 28 0.48 14.52 0.43
CA LYS A 28 1.77 13.90 0.78
C LYS A 28 1.84 13.50 2.26
N GLN A 29 1.32 14.34 3.16
CA GLN A 29 1.24 14.02 4.59
C GLN A 29 0.31 12.82 4.86
N ILE A 30 -0.84 12.74 4.18
CA ILE A 30 -1.77 11.62 4.30
C ILE A 30 -1.14 10.32 3.82
N ILE A 31 -0.39 10.33 2.70
CA ILE A 31 0.36 9.16 2.24
C ILE A 31 1.33 8.69 3.33
N ALA A 32 2.14 9.61 3.85
CA ALA A 32 3.14 9.29 4.88
C ALA A 32 2.50 8.70 6.14
N LEU A 33 1.39 9.30 6.60
CA LEU A 33 0.63 8.81 7.75
C LEU A 33 0.01 7.42 7.47
N SER A 34 -0.54 7.21 6.27
CA SER A 34 -1.15 5.94 5.89
C SER A 34 -0.12 4.81 5.87
N ILE A 35 1.06 5.05 5.29
CA ILE A 35 2.16 4.07 5.25
C ILE A 35 2.64 3.74 6.66
N THR A 36 2.88 4.75 7.49
CA THR A 36 3.41 4.53 8.85
C THR A 36 2.43 3.77 9.74
N ILE A 37 1.17 4.23 9.82
CA ILE A 37 0.14 3.60 10.64
C ILE A 37 -0.11 2.15 10.17
N THR A 38 -0.30 1.94 8.86
CA THR A 38 -0.62 0.61 8.33
C THR A 38 0.54 -0.36 8.51
N SER A 39 1.76 0.06 8.15
CA SER A 39 2.95 -0.81 8.27
C SER A 39 3.22 -1.17 9.73
N PHE A 40 3.15 -0.20 10.64
CA PHE A 40 3.42 -0.44 12.06
C PHE A 40 2.35 -1.32 12.70
N SER A 41 1.07 -1.04 12.45
CA SER A 41 -0.05 -1.82 13.00
C SER A 41 -0.02 -3.27 12.54
N LEU A 42 0.17 -3.52 11.24
CA LEU A 42 0.19 -4.89 10.72
C LEU A 42 1.45 -5.65 11.10
N LEU A 43 2.59 -4.98 11.19
CA LEU A 43 3.82 -5.59 11.68
C LEU A 43 3.68 -6.00 13.16
N LEU A 44 3.09 -5.14 13.99
CA LEU A 44 2.76 -5.46 15.38
C LEU A 44 1.86 -6.69 15.49
N ILE A 45 0.74 -6.69 14.76
CA ILE A 45 -0.22 -7.80 14.76
C ILE A 45 0.46 -9.09 14.30
N PHE A 46 1.30 -9.03 13.26
CA PHE A 46 1.89 -10.25 12.71
C PHE A 46 2.94 -10.86 13.64
N VAL A 47 3.92 -10.05 14.07
CA VAL A 47 5.03 -10.57 14.87
C VAL A 47 4.59 -10.92 16.28
N SER A 48 3.79 -10.07 16.93
CA SER A 48 3.33 -10.33 18.29
C SER A 48 2.15 -11.30 18.35
N GLY A 49 1.25 -11.27 17.36
CA GLY A 49 0.02 -12.06 17.38
C GLY A 49 0.15 -13.43 16.71
N ILE A 50 0.76 -13.50 15.53
CA ILE A 50 0.84 -14.74 14.75
C ILE A 50 2.13 -15.52 15.04
N ILE A 51 3.27 -14.83 15.12
CA ILE A 51 4.56 -15.49 15.42
C ILE A 51 4.70 -15.71 16.94
N GLY A 52 4.10 -14.87 17.77
CA GLY A 52 4.19 -14.96 19.23
C GLY A 52 5.57 -14.55 19.77
N GLU A 53 6.34 -13.80 18.98
CA GLU A 53 7.69 -13.38 19.30
C GLU A 53 7.76 -11.89 19.64
N ASN A 54 8.83 -11.50 20.33
CA ASN A 54 9.04 -10.10 20.65
C ASN A 54 9.30 -9.27 19.40
N ILE A 55 8.64 -8.11 19.28
CA ILE A 55 8.79 -7.19 18.13
C ILE A 55 10.25 -6.73 17.92
N LEU A 56 11.04 -6.78 18.98
CA LEU A 56 12.43 -6.36 18.97
C LEU A 56 13.36 -7.44 18.40
N ASN A 57 12.90 -8.68 18.23
CA ASN A 57 13.69 -9.76 17.66
C ASN A 57 14.04 -9.43 16.18
N PRO A 58 15.31 -9.13 15.86
CA PRO A 58 15.68 -8.67 14.53
C PRO A 58 15.46 -9.75 13.45
N GLN A 59 15.57 -11.03 13.81
CA GLN A 59 15.52 -12.16 12.87
C GLN A 59 14.17 -12.25 12.15
N TYR A 60 13.08 -11.94 12.84
CA TYR A 60 11.73 -11.95 12.27
C TYR A 60 11.30 -10.56 11.82
N THR A 61 11.50 -9.55 12.66
CA THR A 61 10.95 -8.23 12.41
C THR A 61 11.56 -7.54 11.19
N ILE A 62 12.87 -7.69 10.95
CA ILE A 62 13.53 -6.99 9.84
C ILE A 62 13.07 -7.52 8.47
N PRO A 63 13.09 -8.84 8.19
CA PRO A 63 12.60 -9.36 6.92
C PRO A 63 11.11 -9.05 6.70
N LEU A 64 10.29 -9.21 7.73
CA LEU A 64 8.84 -9.00 7.63
C LEU A 64 8.50 -7.52 7.43
N ALA A 65 9.19 -6.60 8.12
CA ALA A 65 9.09 -5.17 7.87
C ALA A 65 9.43 -4.85 6.41
N GLY A 66 10.55 -5.39 5.90
CA GLY A 66 10.97 -5.18 4.52
C GLY A 66 9.93 -5.64 3.50
N MET A 67 9.35 -6.82 3.72
CA MET A 67 8.29 -7.35 2.86
C MET A 67 7.02 -6.50 2.92
N ILE A 68 6.52 -6.15 4.11
CA ILE A 68 5.29 -5.36 4.27
C ILE A 68 5.47 -3.95 3.69
N ILE A 69 6.50 -3.23 4.14
CA ILE A 69 6.77 -1.84 3.76
C ILE A 69 7.07 -1.74 2.26
N GLY A 70 7.88 -2.66 1.72
CA GLY A 70 8.23 -2.66 0.30
C GLY A 70 7.02 -2.92 -0.60
N ASN A 71 6.12 -3.82 -0.20
CA ASN A 71 4.89 -4.08 -0.93
C ASN A 71 3.91 -2.90 -0.84
N ILE A 72 3.76 -2.27 0.34
CA ILE A 72 2.97 -1.04 0.50
C ILE A 72 3.51 0.08 -0.41
N MET A 73 4.83 0.29 -0.42
CA MET A 73 5.49 1.32 -1.25
C MET A 73 5.15 1.13 -2.73
N ASN A 74 5.24 -0.10 -3.24
CA ASN A 74 4.92 -0.41 -4.62
C ASN A 74 3.43 -0.27 -4.92
N GLY A 75 2.56 -0.82 -4.06
CA GLY A 75 1.12 -0.75 -4.20
C GLY A 75 0.60 0.69 -4.24
N ILE A 76 1.04 1.54 -3.31
CA ILE A 76 0.67 2.96 -3.28
C ILE A 76 1.20 3.70 -4.51
N SER A 77 2.45 3.44 -4.91
CA SER A 77 3.03 4.09 -6.09
C SER A 77 2.20 3.80 -7.35
N VAL A 78 1.77 2.54 -7.53
CA VAL A 78 0.89 2.14 -8.63
C VAL A 78 -0.48 2.78 -8.47
N GLY A 79 -1.10 2.69 -7.29
CA GLY A 79 -2.43 3.24 -7.04
C GLY A 79 -2.52 4.75 -7.31
N ILE A 80 -1.58 5.53 -6.80
CA ILE A 80 -1.53 6.98 -7.04
C ILE A 80 -1.32 7.28 -8.53
N LYS A 81 -0.39 6.56 -9.18
CA LYS A 81 -0.12 6.75 -10.60
C LYS A 81 -1.38 6.47 -11.43
N THR A 82 -2.05 5.34 -11.20
CA THR A 82 -3.31 5.00 -11.87
C THR A 82 -4.39 6.03 -11.60
N PHE A 83 -4.55 6.48 -10.35
CA PHE A 83 -5.54 7.51 -10.01
C PHE A 83 -5.30 8.81 -10.80
N ARG A 84 -4.05 9.28 -10.83
CA ARG A 84 -3.67 10.49 -11.57
C ARG A 84 -3.85 10.32 -13.07
N ASP A 85 -3.40 9.21 -13.61
CA ASP A 85 -3.46 8.94 -15.05
C ASP A 85 -4.93 8.78 -15.50
N SER A 86 -5.81 8.20 -14.68
CA SER A 86 -7.26 8.13 -14.92
C SER A 86 -7.96 9.49 -14.91
N LEU A 87 -7.46 10.46 -14.13
CA LEU A 87 -7.99 11.83 -14.10
C LEU A 87 -7.48 12.69 -15.26
N LYS A 88 -6.31 12.34 -15.81
CA LYS A 88 -5.69 13.10 -16.90
C LYS A 88 -6.61 13.09 -18.13
N GLY A 89 -6.95 14.29 -18.61
CA GLY A 89 -7.86 14.46 -19.76
C GLY A 89 -9.35 14.38 -19.42
N GLN A 90 -9.74 14.17 -18.15
CA GLN A 90 -11.15 14.19 -17.73
C GLN A 90 -11.60 15.53 -17.14
N ASN A 91 -10.75 16.55 -17.17
CA ASN A 91 -11.02 17.87 -16.58
C ASN A 91 -12.36 18.45 -17.05
N ILE A 92 -12.62 18.43 -18.36
CA ILE A 92 -13.87 18.97 -18.95
C ILE A 92 -15.10 18.24 -18.40
N LYS A 93 -15.04 16.90 -18.29
CA LYS A 93 -16.15 16.09 -17.77
C LYS A 93 -16.37 16.36 -16.28
N ILE A 94 -15.30 16.47 -15.50
CA ILE A 94 -15.38 16.73 -14.07
C ILE A 94 -15.95 18.13 -13.83
N GLU A 95 -15.51 19.14 -14.59
CA GLU A 95 -16.05 20.51 -14.54
C GLU A 95 -17.53 20.55 -14.92
N ALA A 96 -17.94 19.90 -16.01
CA ALA A 96 -19.34 19.81 -16.41
C ALA A 96 -20.22 19.17 -15.32
N LEU A 97 -19.75 18.09 -14.68
CA LEU A 97 -20.45 17.45 -13.57
C LEU A 97 -20.53 18.35 -12.34
N MET A 98 -19.48 19.11 -12.03
CA MET A 98 -19.51 20.09 -10.95
C MET A 98 -20.51 21.22 -11.23
N PHE A 99 -20.62 21.72 -12.47
CA PHE A 99 -21.63 22.71 -12.86
C PHE A 99 -23.06 22.17 -12.74
N LEU A 100 -23.27 20.87 -12.95
CA LEU A 100 -24.55 20.19 -12.73
C LEU A 100 -24.86 19.93 -11.24
N GLY A 101 -24.02 20.40 -10.32
CA GLY A 101 -24.20 20.24 -8.88
C GLY A 101 -23.80 18.86 -8.33
N ALA A 102 -23.07 18.05 -9.11
CA ALA A 102 -22.63 16.74 -8.64
C ALA A 102 -21.57 16.89 -7.53
N HIS A 103 -21.80 16.18 -6.42
CA HIS A 103 -20.87 16.24 -5.28
C HIS A 103 -19.49 15.67 -5.67
N PRO A 104 -18.37 16.37 -5.41
CA PRO A 104 -17.04 15.96 -5.89
C PRO A 104 -16.60 14.55 -5.46
N ARG A 105 -17.02 14.12 -4.27
CA ARG A 105 -16.89 12.72 -3.79
C ARG A 105 -17.44 11.68 -4.76
N LYS A 106 -18.64 11.90 -5.33
CA LYS A 106 -19.27 10.95 -6.26
C LYS A 106 -18.52 10.89 -7.60
N ILE A 107 -17.91 12.00 -8.01
CA ILE A 107 -17.13 12.07 -9.25
C ILE A 107 -15.80 11.32 -9.10
N LEU A 108 -15.11 11.45 -7.97
CA LEU A 108 -13.78 10.83 -7.78
C LEU A 108 -13.81 9.36 -7.35
N LEU A 109 -14.87 8.91 -6.67
CA LEU A 109 -14.99 7.55 -6.17
C LEU A 109 -14.74 6.44 -7.22
N PRO A 110 -15.25 6.51 -8.48
CA PRO A 110 -14.94 5.49 -9.49
C PRO A 110 -13.44 5.42 -9.81
N PHE A 111 -12.74 6.56 -9.88
CA PHE A 111 -11.30 6.59 -10.13
C PHE A 111 -10.50 6.00 -8.97
N VAL A 112 -10.93 6.27 -7.73
CA VAL A 112 -10.34 5.65 -6.53
C VAL A 112 -10.51 4.13 -6.54
N LYS A 113 -11.70 3.63 -6.90
CA LYS A 113 -11.97 2.19 -7.00
C LYS A 113 -11.10 1.52 -8.06
N GLN A 114 -10.97 2.14 -9.24
CA GLN A 114 -10.10 1.64 -10.30
C GLN A 114 -8.64 1.59 -9.84
N ALA A 115 -8.14 2.68 -9.25
CA ALA A 115 -6.78 2.76 -8.74
C ALA A 115 -6.47 1.70 -7.66
N LEU A 116 -7.41 1.46 -6.74
CA LEU A 116 -7.28 0.43 -5.71
C LEU A 116 -7.22 -0.97 -6.30
N SER A 117 -8.08 -1.27 -7.29
CA SER A 117 -8.07 -2.54 -8.01
C SER A 117 -6.73 -2.76 -8.74
N THR A 118 -6.23 -1.74 -9.43
CA THR A 118 -4.92 -1.81 -10.12
C THR A 118 -3.76 -1.99 -9.14
N ALA A 119 -3.82 -1.39 -7.95
CA ALA A 119 -2.78 -1.51 -6.93
C ALA A 119 -2.67 -2.93 -6.32
N ILE A 120 -3.79 -3.64 -6.18
CA ILE A 120 -3.82 -4.96 -5.53
C ILE A 120 -3.61 -6.13 -6.49
N LEU A 121 -3.87 -5.91 -7.78
CA LEU A 121 -3.73 -6.89 -8.86
C LEU A 121 -2.39 -7.67 -8.85
N PRO A 122 -1.21 -7.01 -8.71
CA PRO A 122 0.06 -7.72 -8.64
C PRO A 122 0.14 -8.72 -7.49
N THR A 123 -0.41 -8.37 -6.33
CA THR A 123 -0.40 -9.24 -5.14
C THR A 123 -1.30 -10.45 -5.33
N ILE A 124 -2.48 -10.25 -5.93
CA ILE A 124 -3.39 -11.36 -6.26
C ILE A 124 -2.72 -12.32 -7.26
N ASN A 125 -2.12 -11.79 -8.32
CA ASN A 125 -1.41 -12.60 -9.31
C ASN A 125 -0.26 -13.39 -8.67
N ASN A 126 0.45 -12.78 -7.71
CA ASN A 126 1.49 -13.47 -6.97
C ASN A 126 0.95 -14.62 -6.10
N MET A 127 -0.20 -14.42 -5.45
CA MET A 127 -0.85 -15.47 -4.66
C MET A 127 -1.36 -16.64 -5.52
N VAL A 128 -1.87 -16.37 -6.72
CA VAL A 128 -2.39 -17.41 -7.62
C VAL A 128 -1.28 -18.32 -8.15
N GLY A 129 -0.11 -17.75 -8.51
CA GLY A 129 1.02 -18.52 -9.01
C GLY A 129 1.85 -19.21 -7.92
N MET A 130 1.73 -18.75 -6.67
CA MET A 130 2.48 -19.27 -5.53
C MET A 130 2.15 -20.74 -5.26
N GLY A 131 3.18 -21.57 -5.12
CA GLY A 131 3.05 -22.98 -4.76
C GLY A 131 2.88 -23.93 -5.96
N ILE A 132 2.40 -23.43 -7.10
CA ILE A 132 2.27 -24.22 -8.35
C ILE A 132 3.38 -23.84 -9.33
N VAL A 133 3.50 -22.55 -9.65
CA VAL A 133 4.45 -22.07 -10.66
C VAL A 133 5.80 -21.72 -10.04
N TYR A 134 5.78 -21.13 -8.85
CA TYR A 134 7.01 -20.77 -8.14
C TYR A 134 6.82 -20.75 -6.63
N LEU A 135 7.93 -20.95 -5.92
CA LEU A 135 8.01 -20.87 -4.47
C LEU A 135 8.63 -19.51 -4.07
N PRO A 136 7.95 -18.71 -3.22
CA PRO A 136 8.50 -17.44 -2.74
C PRO A 136 9.85 -17.63 -2.06
N GLY A 137 10.76 -16.66 -2.23
CA GLY A 137 12.15 -16.79 -1.76
C GLY A 137 12.30 -17.08 -0.25
N MET A 138 11.43 -16.52 0.60
CA MET A 138 11.43 -16.81 2.04
C MET A 138 11.03 -18.26 2.32
N LEU A 139 9.99 -18.77 1.66
CA LEU A 139 9.56 -20.16 1.78
C LEU A 139 10.64 -21.13 1.31
N THR A 140 11.24 -20.87 0.14
CA THR A 140 12.34 -21.69 -0.38
C THR A 140 13.54 -21.64 0.57
N GLY A 141 13.91 -20.46 1.07
CA GLY A 141 15.01 -20.30 2.04
C GLY A 141 14.77 -21.06 3.33
N GLN A 142 13.54 -21.02 3.86
CA GLN A 142 13.15 -21.79 5.04
C GLN A 142 13.29 -23.30 4.79
N ILE A 143 12.79 -23.81 3.66
CA ILE A 143 12.90 -25.23 3.31
C ILE A 143 14.37 -25.64 3.16
N LEU A 144 15.18 -24.86 2.45
CA LEU A 144 16.61 -25.13 2.25
C LEU A 144 17.41 -25.06 3.56
N SER A 145 16.98 -24.26 4.53
CA SER A 145 17.59 -24.19 5.86
C SER A 145 17.20 -25.34 6.80
N GLY A 146 16.41 -26.31 6.33
CA GLY A 146 16.02 -27.50 7.08
C GLY A 146 14.74 -27.36 7.91
N THR A 147 13.98 -26.27 7.74
CA THR A 147 12.65 -26.19 8.39
C THR A 147 11.65 -27.12 7.71
N LEU A 148 10.68 -27.62 8.48
CA LEU A 148 9.64 -28.50 7.96
C LEU A 148 8.84 -27.77 6.85
N PRO A 149 8.68 -28.37 5.65
CA PRO A 149 7.99 -27.73 4.53
C PRO A 149 6.56 -27.28 4.87
N MET A 150 5.84 -28.08 5.65
CA MET A 150 4.49 -27.73 6.10
C MET A 150 4.46 -26.42 6.89
N THR A 151 5.42 -26.23 7.78
CA THR A 151 5.53 -25.01 8.59
C THR A 151 5.86 -23.79 7.72
N ALA A 152 6.81 -23.93 6.79
CA ALA A 152 7.18 -22.87 5.85
C ALA A 152 6.00 -22.43 4.97
N ILE A 153 5.19 -23.39 4.49
CA ILE A 153 3.98 -23.12 3.71
C ILE A 153 2.95 -22.33 4.52
N MET A 154 2.66 -22.75 5.77
CA MET A 154 1.69 -22.06 6.63
C MET A 154 2.10 -20.60 6.90
N TYR A 155 3.38 -20.36 7.22
CA TYR A 155 3.89 -19.00 7.38
C TYR A 155 3.77 -18.18 6.10
N GLN A 156 4.10 -18.76 4.95
CA GLN A 156 4.05 -18.05 3.69
C GLN A 156 2.62 -17.63 3.31
N ILE A 157 1.62 -18.49 3.56
CA ILE A 157 0.21 -18.14 3.36
C ILE A 157 -0.18 -16.96 4.25
N ALA A 158 0.20 -16.99 5.53
CA ALA A 158 -0.09 -15.90 6.47
C ALA A 158 0.57 -14.57 6.04
N ILE A 159 1.82 -14.62 5.57
CA ILE A 159 2.54 -13.44 5.05
C ILE A 159 1.84 -12.85 3.84
N MET A 160 1.38 -13.68 2.90
CA MET A 160 0.67 -13.22 1.71
C MET A 160 -0.65 -12.51 2.04
N ILE A 161 -1.42 -13.07 2.98
CA ILE A 161 -2.67 -12.46 3.45
C ILE A 161 -2.39 -11.07 4.05
N ILE A 162 -1.34 -10.95 4.85
CA ILE A 162 -0.98 -9.68 5.49
C ILE A 162 -0.44 -8.66 4.52
N ILE A 163 0.36 -9.06 3.54
CA ILE A 163 0.81 -8.16 2.48
C ILE A 163 -0.39 -7.65 1.66
N CYS A 164 -1.34 -8.54 1.35
CA CYS A 164 -2.57 -8.16 0.66
C CYS A 164 -3.39 -7.14 1.48
N ALA A 165 -3.59 -7.41 2.76
CA ALA A 165 -4.29 -6.50 3.68
C ALA A 165 -3.55 -5.17 3.84
N ALA A 166 -2.23 -5.19 3.91
CA ALA A 166 -1.36 -4.03 4.03
C ALA A 166 -1.49 -3.09 2.83
N ILE A 167 -1.40 -3.64 1.62
CA ILE A 167 -1.57 -2.86 0.40
C ILE A 167 -2.99 -2.30 0.35
N TYR A 168 -4.01 -3.14 0.58
CA TYR A 168 -5.40 -2.70 0.52
C TYR A 168 -5.68 -1.54 1.49
N LEU A 169 -5.35 -1.72 2.77
CA LEU A 169 -5.63 -0.72 3.81
C LEU A 169 -4.82 0.56 3.58
N SER A 170 -3.54 0.44 3.22
CA SER A 170 -2.69 1.61 3.02
C SER A 170 -3.07 2.38 1.75
N CYS A 171 -3.39 1.70 0.65
CA CYS A 171 -3.88 2.32 -0.58
C CYS A 171 -5.27 2.93 -0.38
N PHE A 172 -6.18 2.21 0.28
CA PHE A 172 -7.52 2.71 0.57
C PHE A 172 -7.44 3.97 1.43
N SER A 173 -6.75 3.94 2.57
CA SER A 173 -6.60 5.13 3.42
C SER A 173 -5.93 6.29 2.67
N SER A 174 -4.84 6.01 1.94
CA SER A 174 -4.12 7.05 1.21
C SER A 174 -4.96 7.68 0.10
N LEU A 175 -5.70 6.90 -0.67
CA LEU A 175 -6.51 7.41 -1.79
C LEU A 175 -7.83 8.00 -1.27
N TYR A 176 -8.51 7.33 -0.33
CA TYR A 176 -9.81 7.73 0.20
C TYR A 176 -9.74 9.02 1.03
N VAL A 177 -8.72 9.15 1.88
CA VAL A 177 -8.50 10.37 2.65
C VAL A 177 -7.79 11.41 1.78
N GLY A 178 -6.88 10.96 0.91
CA GLY A 178 -6.14 11.83 -0.01
C GLY A 178 -7.05 12.59 -0.98
N TYR A 179 -8.02 11.93 -1.62
CA TYR A 179 -8.87 12.61 -2.61
C TYR A 179 -9.70 13.75 -2.00
N GLN A 180 -10.01 13.69 -0.71
CA GLN A 180 -10.73 14.77 -0.02
C GLN A 180 -9.89 16.05 0.05
N THR A 181 -8.56 15.93 -0.02
CA THR A 181 -7.64 17.08 -0.02
C THR A 181 -7.40 17.71 -1.39
N LEU A 182 -7.89 17.09 -2.48
CA LEU A 182 -7.85 17.70 -3.82
C LEU A 182 -8.90 18.79 -4.02
N PHE A 183 -9.88 18.89 -3.10
CA PHE A 183 -10.91 19.93 -3.13
C PHE A 183 -10.64 20.98 -2.06
N ASP A 184 -10.52 22.23 -2.47
CA ASP A 184 -10.57 23.36 -1.54
C ASP A 184 -12.03 23.74 -1.22
N ASN A 185 -12.24 24.53 -0.16
CA ASN A 185 -13.53 25.06 0.29
C ASN A 185 -14.33 25.83 -0.78
N LYS A 186 -13.76 26.04 -1.97
CA LYS A 186 -14.37 26.70 -3.13
C LYS A 186 -14.72 25.76 -4.30
N GLN A 187 -14.73 24.44 -4.10
CA GLN A 187 -15.09 23.45 -5.14
C GLN A 187 -14.29 23.58 -6.45
N LYS A 188 -13.06 24.09 -6.40
CA LYS A 188 -12.11 24.03 -7.51
C LYS A 188 -11.14 22.89 -7.27
N ILE A 189 -10.90 22.08 -8.31
CA ILE A 189 -9.81 21.10 -8.32
C ILE A 189 -8.52 21.91 -8.27
N ILE A 190 -7.80 21.83 -7.15
CA ILE A 190 -6.43 22.32 -7.13
C ILE A 190 -5.65 21.35 -8.01
N GLN A 191 -5.05 21.87 -9.08
CA GLN A 191 -4.32 21.11 -10.08
C GLN A 191 -3.37 20.07 -9.44
N LEU A 192 -3.34 18.90 -10.09
CA LEU A 192 -2.55 17.72 -9.75
C LEU A 192 -1.04 17.91 -9.83
#